data_AF-A0A1I2WZD3-F1
#
_entry.id   AF-A0A1I2WZD3-F1
#
_cell.length_a   1.000
_cell.length_b   1.000
_cell.length_c   1.000
_cell.angle_alpha   90.00
_cell.angle_beta   90.00
_cell.angle_gamma   90.00
#
_symmetry.space_group_name_H-M   'P 1'
#
loop_
_entity.id
_entity.type
_entity.pdbx_description
1 polymer ?
#
loop_
_entity_poly.entity_id
_entity_poly.type
_entity_poly.pdbx_seq_one_letter_code
_entity_poly.pdbx_strand_id
1 'polypeptide(L)'
;MFAARPYEDVLMDDIAQQAGVSRALLYRHFPSKHALFAAVYQQAADRLLAETKLDPTDSLVGQLVQGMDIHLDYFVANRHAVLAANRVLAGDPVIQTIMTGELDALRARLLAVLPLADESARRTVSAVLKSWLVFVQILVVDWLTEQTCSRTELRDICVGAVLGALRPLLPADLVPNWPQLAAGRAGA
;
A
#
# COMPACT_ATOMS: atom_id res chain seq x y z
N MET A 1 -12.15 15.04 1.74
CA MET A 1 -11.36 16.14 2.31
C MET A 1 -9.90 15.77 2.56
N PHE A 2 -9.59 14.74 3.36
CA PHE A 2 -8.20 14.35 3.67
C PHE A 2 -7.32 13.97 2.46
N ALA A 3 -7.92 13.51 1.36
CA ALA A 3 -7.18 13.28 0.11
C ALA A 3 -6.77 14.58 -0.61
N ALA A 4 -7.56 15.66 -0.44
CA ALA A 4 -7.44 16.88 -1.22
C ALA A 4 -6.61 17.98 -0.52
N ARG A 5 -6.39 17.87 0.79
CA ARG A 5 -5.69 18.89 1.60
C ARG A 5 -4.79 18.20 2.64
N PRO A 6 -3.68 18.83 3.05
CA PRO A 6 -2.87 18.37 4.19
C PRO A 6 -3.72 18.14 5.45
N TYR A 7 -3.31 17.19 6.29
CA TYR A 7 -4.10 16.77 7.45
C TYR A 7 -4.36 17.92 8.42
N GLU A 8 -3.34 18.74 8.67
CA GLU A 8 -3.35 19.94 9.48
C GLU A 8 -4.40 20.97 9.02
N ASP A 9 -4.58 21.11 7.71
CA ASP A 9 -5.49 22.09 7.10
C ASP A 9 -6.96 21.62 7.08
N VAL A 10 -7.21 20.34 7.38
CA VAL A 10 -8.57 19.81 7.48
C VAL A 10 -9.16 20.12 8.86
N LEU A 11 -10.24 20.90 8.85
CA LEU A 11 -11.00 21.26 10.04
C LEU A 11 -12.25 20.39 10.19
N MET A 12 -12.60 20.03 11.43
CA MET A 12 -13.82 19.27 11.72
C MET A 12 -15.09 20.04 11.34
N ASP A 13 -15.07 21.36 11.46
CA ASP A 13 -16.20 22.22 11.11
C ASP A 13 -16.47 22.20 9.60
N ASP A 14 -15.43 22.28 8.77
CA ASP A 14 -15.53 22.13 7.31
C ASP A 14 -16.15 20.78 6.94
N ILE A 15 -15.74 19.70 7.61
CA ILE A 15 -16.26 18.35 7.36
C ILE A 15 -17.74 18.29 7.72
N ALA A 16 -18.13 18.81 8.90
CA ALA A 16 -19.53 18.82 9.32
C ALA A 16 -20.41 19.60 8.32
N GLN A 17 -19.93 20.77 7.89
CA GLN A 17 -20.61 21.58 6.88
C GLN A 17 -20.75 20.83 5.54
N GLN A 18 -19.67 20.23 5.04
CA GLN A 18 -19.70 19.50 3.77
C GLN A 18 -20.57 18.24 3.83
N ALA A 19 -20.62 17.57 4.99
CA ALA A 19 -21.46 16.41 5.22
C ALA A 19 -22.93 16.76 5.54
N GLY A 20 -23.27 18.05 5.69
CA GLY A 20 -24.63 18.50 6.03
C GLY A 20 -25.09 18.07 7.43
N VAL A 21 -24.16 17.88 8.37
CA VAL A 21 -24.45 17.49 9.76
C VAL A 21 -24.04 18.58 10.74
N SER A 22 -24.63 18.55 11.95
CA SER A 22 -24.17 19.47 13.00
C SER A 22 -22.80 19.05 13.54
N ARG A 23 -22.02 20.03 14.00
CA ARG A 23 -20.75 19.79 14.69
C ARG A 23 -20.93 18.83 15.88
N ALA A 24 -21.97 19.04 16.68
CA ALA A 24 -22.27 18.18 17.83
C ALA A 24 -22.52 16.71 17.41
N LEU A 25 -23.20 16.47 16.30
CA LEU A 25 -23.42 15.12 15.78
C LEU A 25 -22.09 14.50 15.29
N LEU A 26 -21.27 15.25 14.56
CA LEU A 26 -19.97 14.75 14.10
C LEU A 26 -19.08 14.32 15.28
N TYR A 27 -18.95 15.17 16.30
CA TYR A 27 -18.15 14.87 17.49
C TYR A 27 -18.72 13.74 18.35
N ARG A 28 -20.04 13.50 18.29
CA ARG A 28 -20.67 12.35 18.94
C ARG A 28 -20.24 11.03 18.31
N HIS A 29 -20.06 10.98 16.99
CA HIS A 29 -19.59 9.79 16.28
C HIS A 29 -18.06 9.66 16.30
N PHE A 30 -17.37 10.78 16.13
CA PHE A 30 -15.91 10.83 16.06
C PHE A 30 -15.39 11.87 17.06
N PRO A 31 -14.94 11.45 18.25
CA PRO A 31 -14.58 12.37 19.33
C PRO A 31 -13.38 13.27 18.99
N SER A 32 -12.62 12.94 17.93
CA SER A 32 -11.47 13.73 17.46
C SER A 32 -11.28 13.63 15.95
N LYS A 33 -10.50 14.56 15.38
CA LYS A 33 -10.04 14.49 13.98
C LYS A 33 -9.26 13.20 13.69
N HIS A 34 -8.46 12.74 14.66
CA HIS A 34 -7.74 11.47 14.58
C HIS A 34 -8.69 10.29 14.46
N ALA A 35 -9.73 10.21 15.30
CA ALA A 35 -10.71 9.13 15.26
C ALA A 35 -11.47 9.09 13.93
N LEU A 36 -11.85 10.25 13.40
CA LEU A 36 -12.47 10.34 12.08
C LEU A 36 -11.52 9.90 10.97
N PHE A 37 -10.28 10.39 11.00
CA PHE A 37 -9.26 10.02 10.02
C PHE A 37 -9.00 8.52 10.02
N ALA A 38 -8.83 7.91 11.20
CA ALA A 38 -8.62 6.46 11.33
C ALA A 38 -9.78 5.65 10.73
N ALA A 39 -11.03 6.06 10.97
CA ALA A 39 -12.20 5.39 10.39
C ALA A 39 -12.24 5.51 8.85
N VAL A 40 -11.93 6.69 8.31
CA VAL A 40 -11.83 6.90 6.84
C VAL A 40 -10.67 6.10 6.26
N TYR A 41 -9.53 6.05 6.96
CA TYR A 41 -8.35 5.30 6.52
C TYR A 41 -8.62 3.80 6.50
N GLN A 42 -9.24 3.24 7.54
CA GLN A 42 -9.69 1.84 7.58
C GLN A 42 -10.66 1.52 6.44
N GLN A 43 -11.63 2.39 6.15
CA GLN A 43 -12.55 2.15 5.04
C GLN A 43 -11.81 2.11 3.70
N ALA A 44 -10.82 2.98 3.51
CA ALA A 44 -10.06 3.04 2.27
C ALA A 44 -9.10 1.84 2.12
N ALA A 45 -8.51 1.40 3.22
CA ALA A 45 -7.74 0.18 3.35
C ALA A 45 -8.54 -1.07 2.92
N ASP A 46 -9.74 -1.23 3.49
CA ASP A 46 -10.64 -2.34 3.19
C ASP A 46 -11.03 -2.36 1.71
N ARG A 47 -11.26 -1.16 1.13
CA ARG A 47 -11.56 -1.01 -0.28
C ARG A 47 -10.38 -1.40 -1.17
N LEU A 48 -9.17 -0.92 -0.87
CA LEU A 48 -7.98 -1.24 -1.65
C LEU A 48 -7.67 -2.74 -1.61
N LEU A 49 -7.86 -3.37 -0.45
CA LEU A 49 -7.83 -4.81 -0.30
C LEU A 49 -8.89 -5.46 -1.21
N ALA A 50 -10.15 -5.03 -1.18
CA ALA A 50 -11.21 -5.62 -1.99
C ALA A 50 -10.98 -5.49 -3.51
N GLU A 51 -10.32 -4.41 -3.96
CA GLU A 51 -9.95 -4.18 -5.36
C GLU A 51 -8.77 -5.07 -5.82
N THR A 52 -7.94 -5.52 -4.88
CA THR A 52 -6.82 -6.44 -5.17
C THR A 52 -7.31 -7.87 -5.34
N LYS A 53 -7.46 -8.29 -6.59
CA LYS A 53 -7.85 -9.66 -6.97
C LYS A 53 -6.61 -10.51 -7.20
N LEU A 54 -6.59 -11.69 -6.61
CA LEU A 54 -5.56 -12.68 -6.85
C LEU A 54 -6.22 -14.00 -7.29
N ASP A 55 -5.72 -14.58 -8.36
CA ASP A 55 -6.17 -15.84 -8.95
C ASP A 55 -4.95 -16.77 -9.17
N PRO A 56 -4.94 -17.99 -8.61
CA PRO A 56 -3.85 -18.95 -8.82
C PRO A 56 -3.62 -19.33 -10.28
N THR A 57 -4.61 -19.12 -11.16
CA THR A 57 -4.52 -19.44 -12.60
C THR A 57 -3.84 -18.33 -13.42
N ASP A 58 -3.72 -17.13 -12.86
CA ASP A 58 -3.05 -16.00 -13.48
C ASP A 58 -1.54 -16.00 -13.19
N SER A 59 -0.76 -15.36 -14.07
CA SER A 59 0.67 -15.15 -13.84
C SER A 59 0.92 -14.36 -12.55
N LEU A 60 1.79 -14.87 -11.66
CA LEU A 60 2.23 -14.16 -10.45
C LEU A 60 2.76 -12.75 -10.79
N VAL A 61 3.56 -12.64 -11.85
CA VAL A 61 4.12 -11.36 -12.30
C VAL A 61 3.03 -10.41 -12.75
N GLY A 62 2.06 -10.88 -13.54
CA GLY A 62 0.93 -10.07 -13.99
C GLY A 62 0.10 -9.53 -12.82
N GLN A 63 -0.15 -10.38 -11.81
CA GLN A 63 -0.87 -10.01 -10.59
C GLN A 63 -0.09 -9.00 -9.74
N LEU A 64 1.23 -9.15 -9.61
CA LEU A 64 2.09 -8.19 -8.90
C LEU A 64 2.11 -6.83 -9.61
N VAL A 65 2.23 -6.81 -10.94
CA VAL A 65 2.19 -5.57 -11.73
C VAL A 65 0.84 -4.87 -11.56
N GLN A 66 -0.26 -5.60 -11.73
CA GLN A 66 -1.61 -5.04 -11.58
C GLN A 66 -1.86 -4.54 -10.15
N GLY A 67 -1.48 -5.32 -9.13
CA GLY A 67 -1.63 -4.93 -7.73
C GLY A 67 -0.81 -3.68 -7.39
N MET A 68 0.42 -3.60 -7.89
CA MET A 68 1.25 -2.40 -7.74
C MET A 68 0.65 -1.20 -8.47
N ASP A 69 0.08 -1.38 -9.65
CA ASP A 69 -0.58 -0.29 -10.38
C ASP A 69 -1.80 0.25 -9.62
N ILE A 70 -2.68 -0.62 -9.13
CA ILE A 70 -3.82 -0.24 -8.28
C ILE A 70 -3.34 0.51 -7.02
N HIS A 71 -2.31 -0.02 -6.35
CA HIS A 71 -1.74 0.59 -5.15
C HIS A 71 -1.17 1.99 -5.43
N LEU A 72 -0.35 2.15 -6.48
CA LEU A 72 0.24 3.43 -6.84
C LEU A 72 -0.81 4.46 -7.27
N ASP A 73 -1.82 4.05 -8.05
CA ASP A 73 -2.93 4.91 -8.45
C ASP A 73 -3.70 5.45 -7.23
N TYR A 74 -4.02 4.58 -6.26
CA TYR A 74 -4.65 4.99 -5.01
C TYR A 74 -3.75 5.95 -4.21
N PHE A 75 -2.46 5.65 -4.09
CA PHE A 75 -1.52 6.45 -3.30
C PHE A 75 -1.29 7.84 -3.89
N VAL A 76 -1.21 7.96 -5.22
CA VAL A 76 -1.12 9.25 -5.92
C VAL A 76 -2.42 10.05 -5.75
N ALA A 77 -3.57 9.42 -5.97
CA ALA A 77 -4.88 10.09 -5.85
C ALA A 77 -5.19 10.54 -4.42
N ASN A 78 -4.61 9.88 -3.40
CA ASN A 78 -4.85 10.14 -1.99
C ASN A 78 -3.59 10.60 -1.24
N ARG A 79 -2.65 11.24 -1.94
CA ARG A 79 -1.32 11.62 -1.44
C ARG A 79 -1.35 12.23 -0.04
N HIS A 80 -2.22 13.21 0.20
CA HIS A 80 -2.27 13.88 1.51
C HIS A 80 -2.70 12.95 2.64
N ALA A 81 -3.68 12.08 2.40
CA ALA A 81 -4.11 11.10 3.39
C ALA A 81 -3.03 10.05 3.65
N VAL A 82 -2.35 9.57 2.59
CA VAL A 82 -1.24 8.62 2.73
C VAL A 82 -0.09 9.23 3.55
N LEU A 83 0.33 10.46 3.22
CA LEU A 83 1.40 11.14 3.95
C LEU A 83 1.00 11.42 5.40
N ALA A 84 -0.26 11.79 5.64
CA ALA A 84 -0.78 11.97 7.00
C ALA A 84 -0.66 10.68 7.82
N ALA A 85 -1.12 9.55 7.28
CA ALA A 85 -1.06 8.27 7.97
C ALA A 85 0.38 7.81 8.24
N ASN A 86 1.29 7.99 7.28
CA ASN A 86 2.66 7.45 7.34
C ASN A 86 3.70 8.41 7.94
N ARG A 87 3.42 9.71 8.09
CA ARG A 87 4.36 10.71 8.65
C ARG A 87 3.80 11.40 9.88
N VAL A 88 2.63 12.04 9.74
CA VAL A 88 2.04 12.86 10.81
C VAL A 88 1.49 11.98 11.93
N LEU A 89 0.84 10.88 11.57
CA LEU A 89 0.18 9.94 12.48
C LEU A 89 0.93 8.61 12.59
N ALA A 90 2.21 8.58 12.23
CA ALA A 90 3.00 7.35 12.24
C ALA A 90 3.10 6.70 13.63
N GLY A 91 2.98 7.49 14.70
CA GLY A 91 2.97 7.03 16.10
C GLY A 91 1.58 6.72 16.67
N ASP A 92 0.50 6.92 15.90
CA ASP A 92 -0.86 6.63 16.37
C ASP A 92 -1.10 5.11 16.38
N PRO A 93 -1.47 4.51 17.53
CA PRO A 93 -1.60 3.05 17.64
C PRO A 93 -2.75 2.48 16.82
N VAL A 94 -3.81 3.25 16.58
CA VAL A 94 -4.94 2.82 15.74
C VAL A 94 -4.48 2.78 14.29
N ILE A 95 -3.80 3.82 13.81
CA ILE A 95 -3.25 3.85 12.45
C ILE A 95 -2.24 2.72 12.24
N GLN A 96 -1.35 2.47 13.19
CA GLN A 96 -0.40 1.36 13.14
C GLN A 96 -1.09 -0.01 13.07
N THR A 97 -2.20 -0.18 13.81
CA THR A 97 -3.00 -1.41 13.79
C THR A 97 -3.63 -1.62 12.43
N ILE A 98 -4.22 -0.58 11.85
CA ILE A 98 -4.84 -0.63 10.51
C ILE A 98 -3.79 -1.02 9.47
N MET A 99 -2.65 -0.31 9.42
CA MET A 99 -1.55 -0.62 8.48
C MET A 99 -1.01 -2.03 8.65
N THR A 100 -0.78 -2.47 9.89
CA THR A 100 -0.26 -3.83 10.14
C THR A 100 -1.24 -4.88 9.66
N GLY A 101 -2.54 -4.69 9.93
CA GLY A 101 -3.61 -5.56 9.48
C GLY A 101 -3.73 -5.65 7.96
N GLU A 102 -3.62 -4.51 7.26
CA GLU A 102 -3.62 -4.46 5.79
C GLU A 102 -2.48 -5.29 5.19
N LEU A 103 -1.25 -5.06 5.67
CA LEU A 103 -0.07 -5.77 5.17
C LEU A 103 -0.17 -7.27 5.48
N ASP A 104 -0.74 -7.64 6.63
CA ASP A 104 -0.95 -9.04 6.99
C ASP A 104 -2.02 -9.70 6.12
N ALA A 105 -3.11 -8.99 5.79
CA ALA A 105 -4.14 -9.48 4.89
C ALA A 105 -3.61 -9.66 3.46
N LEU A 106 -2.85 -8.70 2.92
CA LEU A 106 -2.19 -8.82 1.61
C LEU A 106 -1.23 -10.00 1.57
N ARG A 107 -0.39 -10.16 2.60
CA ARG A 107 0.52 -11.29 2.72
C ARG A 107 -0.23 -12.62 2.70
N ALA A 108 -1.32 -12.74 3.47
CA ALA A 108 -2.12 -13.96 3.52
C ALA A 108 -2.71 -14.31 2.16
N ARG A 109 -3.22 -13.32 1.42
CA ARG A 109 -3.78 -13.52 0.07
C ARG A 109 -2.72 -13.91 -0.96
N LEU A 110 -1.54 -13.28 -0.92
CA LEU A 110 -0.41 -13.64 -1.79
C LEU A 110 0.07 -15.07 -1.49
N LEU A 111 0.18 -15.46 -0.23
CA LEU A 111 0.54 -16.83 0.14
C LEU A 111 -0.48 -17.87 -0.32
N ALA A 112 -1.77 -17.52 -0.35
CA ALA A 112 -2.83 -18.43 -0.73
C ALA A 112 -2.80 -18.83 -2.21
N VAL A 113 -2.22 -17.99 -3.07
CA VAL A 113 -2.15 -18.26 -4.53
C VAL A 113 -0.82 -18.86 -4.98
N LEU A 114 0.17 -18.97 -4.07
CA LEU A 114 1.48 -19.53 -4.40
C LEU A 114 1.52 -21.06 -4.20
N PRO A 115 2.08 -21.82 -5.16
CA PRO A 115 2.21 -23.29 -5.06
C PRO A 115 3.39 -23.66 -4.15
N LEU A 116 3.21 -23.55 -2.84
CA LEU A 116 4.26 -23.79 -1.83
C LEU A 116 4.31 -25.26 -1.40
N ALA A 117 5.46 -25.90 -1.58
CA ALA A 117 5.65 -27.34 -1.39
C ALA A 117 5.51 -27.82 0.06
N ASP A 118 5.98 -27.03 1.04
CA ASP A 118 5.94 -27.39 2.46
C ASP A 118 5.83 -26.16 3.39
N GLU A 119 5.69 -26.41 4.70
CA GLU A 119 5.52 -25.37 5.73
C GLU A 119 6.80 -24.55 6.00
N SER A 120 7.97 -25.09 5.69
CA SER A 120 9.24 -24.36 5.80
C SER A 120 9.35 -23.30 4.70
N ALA A 121 9.03 -23.70 3.45
CA ALA A 121 8.95 -22.79 2.31
C ALA A 121 7.89 -21.71 2.55
N ARG A 122 6.71 -22.09 3.06
CA ARG A 122 5.64 -21.13 3.39
C ARG A 122 6.06 -20.08 4.41
N ARG A 123 6.75 -20.47 5.49
CA ARG A 123 7.25 -19.52 6.49
C ARG A 123 8.30 -18.57 5.92
N THR A 124 9.23 -19.09 5.12
CA THR A 124 10.28 -18.27 4.49
C THR A 124 9.69 -17.27 3.49
N VAL A 125 8.80 -17.74 2.61
CA VAL A 125 8.09 -16.87 1.64
C VAL A 125 7.21 -15.84 2.37
N SER A 126 6.53 -16.23 3.44
CA SER A 126 5.74 -15.31 4.27
C SER A 126 6.59 -14.17 4.85
N ALA A 127 7.79 -14.47 5.33
CA ALA A 127 8.73 -13.46 5.85
C ALA A 127 9.24 -12.53 4.74
N VAL A 128 9.56 -13.07 3.55
CA VAL A 128 9.96 -12.29 2.37
C VAL A 128 8.84 -11.35 1.95
N LEU A 129 7.60 -11.85 1.83
CA LEU A 129 6.45 -11.04 1.44
C LEU A 129 6.15 -9.93 2.46
N LYS A 130 6.21 -10.22 3.77
CA LYS A 130 6.02 -9.17 4.80
C LYS A 130 7.08 -8.07 4.66
N SER A 131 8.34 -8.47 4.48
CA SER A 131 9.47 -7.54 4.34
C SER A 131 9.33 -6.69 3.07
N TRP A 132 8.93 -7.30 1.97
CA TRP A 132 8.67 -6.61 0.71
C TRP A 132 7.49 -5.63 0.81
N LEU A 133 6.39 -6.00 1.46
CA LEU A 133 5.24 -5.10 1.65
C LEU A 133 5.61 -3.86 2.47
N VAL A 134 6.45 -4.01 3.50
CA VAL A 134 6.99 -2.88 4.27
C VAL A 134 7.96 -2.05 3.43
N PHE A 135 8.82 -2.68 2.64
CA PHE A 135 9.71 -2.00 1.69
C PHE A 135 8.92 -1.14 0.70
N VAL A 136 7.85 -1.68 0.10
CA VAL A 136 6.95 -0.94 -0.81
C VAL A 136 6.34 0.25 -0.10
N GLN A 137 5.80 0.06 1.12
CA GLN A 137 5.19 1.14 1.89
C GLN A 137 6.16 2.31 2.10
N ILE A 138 7.38 2.03 2.55
CA ILE A 138 8.40 3.06 2.81
C ILE A 138 8.79 3.75 1.51
N LEU A 139 9.14 2.97 0.49
CA LEU A 139 9.64 3.50 -0.79
C LEU A 139 8.59 4.37 -1.49
N VAL A 140 7.33 3.95 -1.53
CA VAL A 140 6.24 4.73 -2.15
C VAL A 140 5.97 6.01 -1.36
N VAL A 141 6.00 5.97 -0.02
CA VAL A 141 5.81 7.16 0.82
C VAL A 141 6.93 8.19 0.65
N ASP A 142 8.18 7.75 0.52
CA ASP A 142 9.31 8.61 0.17
C ASP A 142 9.13 9.21 -1.23
N TRP A 143 8.79 8.37 -2.21
CA TRP A 143 8.57 8.81 -3.59
C TRP A 143 7.44 9.82 -3.75
N LEU A 144 6.34 9.71 -2.98
CA LEU A 144 5.27 10.71 -2.98
C LEU A 144 5.76 12.11 -2.57
N THR A 145 6.89 12.20 -1.87
CA THR A 145 7.49 13.46 -1.44
C THR A 145 8.47 14.01 -2.47
N GLU A 146 9.40 13.18 -2.93
CA GLU A 146 10.56 13.62 -3.73
C GLU A 146 10.47 13.31 -5.24
N GLN A 147 9.65 12.33 -5.63
CA GLN A 147 9.46 11.88 -7.02
C GLN A 147 10.76 11.63 -7.79
N THR A 148 11.71 10.92 -7.16
CA THR A 148 13.07 10.66 -7.68
C THR A 148 13.12 9.85 -8.97
N CYS A 149 12.04 9.14 -9.32
CA CYS A 149 11.89 8.38 -10.56
C CYS A 149 10.44 8.46 -11.08
N SER A 150 10.16 7.93 -12.27
CA SER A 150 8.80 7.81 -12.78
C SER A 150 7.99 6.75 -12.00
N ARG A 151 6.66 6.86 -12.03
CA ARG A 151 5.76 5.85 -11.45
C ARG A 151 6.05 4.44 -12.01
N THR A 152 6.28 4.33 -13.31
CA THR A 152 6.57 3.06 -13.98
C THR A 152 7.88 2.47 -13.46
N GLU A 153 8.92 3.28 -13.32
CA GLU A 153 10.20 2.83 -12.73
C GLU A 153 10.00 2.40 -11.27
N LEU A 154 9.25 3.15 -10.46
CA LEU A 154 8.93 2.75 -9.08
C LEU A 154 8.21 1.40 -9.01
N ARG A 155 7.20 1.18 -9.86
CA ARG A 155 6.51 -0.11 -9.95
C ARG A 155 7.49 -1.23 -10.30
N ASP A 156 8.32 -1.02 -11.31
CA ASP A 156 9.24 -2.03 -11.80
C ASP A 156 10.36 -2.32 -10.77
N ILE A 157 10.78 -1.34 -9.96
CA ILE A 157 11.65 -1.53 -8.78
C ILE A 157 10.96 -2.45 -7.76
N CYS A 158 9.71 -2.14 -7.38
CA CYS A 158 8.97 -2.91 -6.40
C CYS A 158 8.74 -4.36 -6.86
N VAL A 159 8.35 -4.57 -8.12
CA VAL A 159 8.15 -5.91 -8.70
C VAL A 159 9.47 -6.65 -8.82
N GLY A 160 10.52 -6.01 -9.32
CA GLY A 160 11.86 -6.60 -9.42
C GLY A 160 12.41 -7.05 -8.06
N ALA A 161 12.19 -6.26 -7.01
CA ALA A 161 12.63 -6.58 -5.64
C ALA A 161 12.01 -7.88 -5.12
N VAL A 162 10.68 -8.06 -5.24
CA VAL A 162 10.02 -9.29 -4.78
C VAL A 162 10.37 -10.49 -5.64
N LEU A 163 10.46 -10.33 -6.97
CA LEU A 163 10.85 -11.44 -7.85
C LEU A 163 12.29 -11.88 -7.57
N GLY A 164 13.20 -10.95 -7.33
CA GLY A 164 14.57 -11.25 -6.93
C GLY A 164 14.65 -11.98 -5.60
N ALA A 165 13.86 -11.55 -4.60
CA ALA A 165 13.83 -12.19 -3.28
C ALA A 165 13.16 -13.57 -3.27
N LEU A 166 12.17 -13.81 -4.14
CA LEU A 166 11.47 -15.09 -4.25
C LEU A 166 12.16 -16.10 -5.16
N ARG A 167 13.04 -15.67 -6.07
CA ARG A 167 13.75 -16.55 -7.01
C ARG A 167 14.45 -17.76 -6.38
N PRO A 168 15.12 -17.65 -5.21
CA PRO A 168 15.74 -18.82 -4.57
C PRO A 168 14.73 -19.80 -3.95
N LEU A 169 13.46 -19.39 -3.83
CA LEU A 169 12.43 -20.08 -3.05
C LEU A 169 11.32 -20.70 -3.91
N LEU A 170 11.19 -20.27 -5.17
CA LEU A 170 10.11 -20.67 -6.07
C LEU A 170 10.65 -21.24 -7.40
N PRO A 171 9.87 -22.12 -8.07
CA PRO A 171 10.16 -22.57 -9.44
C PRO A 171 10.43 -21.41 -10.42
N ALA A 172 11.40 -21.59 -11.32
CA ALA A 172 11.89 -20.53 -12.21
C ALA A 172 10.83 -20.00 -13.20
N ASP A 173 9.84 -20.80 -13.55
CA ASP A 173 8.70 -20.44 -14.40
C ASP A 173 7.77 -19.41 -13.75
N LEU A 174 7.67 -19.39 -12.42
CA LEU A 174 6.87 -18.42 -11.66
C LEU A 174 7.58 -17.08 -11.45
N VAL A 175 8.91 -17.08 -11.51
CA VAL A 175 9.78 -15.92 -11.24
C VAL A 175 10.71 -15.69 -12.44
N PRO A 176 10.17 -15.30 -13.61
CA PRO A 176 10.97 -15.06 -14.79
C PRO A 176 11.98 -13.92 -14.57
N ASN A 177 12.93 -13.79 -15.51
CA ASN A 177 13.82 -12.64 -15.52
C ASN A 177 13.00 -11.36 -15.72
N TRP A 178 12.99 -10.51 -14.70
CA TRP A 178 12.38 -9.19 -14.77
C TRP A 178 13.33 -8.23 -15.50
N PRO A 179 12.84 -7.38 -16.43
CA PRO A 179 13.68 -6.46 -17.17
C PRO A 179 14.49 -5.58 -16.21
N GLN A 180 15.77 -5.41 -16.53
CA GLN A 180 16.59 -4.40 -15.89
C GLN A 180 16.00 -3.04 -16.29
N LEU A 181 15.80 -2.15 -15.32
CA LEU A 181 15.56 -0.75 -15.60
C LEU A 181 16.70 -0.29 -16.49
N ALA A 182 16.40 0.06 -17.74
CA ALA A 182 17.41 0.60 -18.61
C ALA A 182 18.03 1.80 -17.89
N ALA A 183 19.36 1.81 -17.74
CA ALA A 183 20.09 2.96 -17.21
C ALA A 183 19.86 4.15 -18.15
N GLY A 184 18.77 4.87 -17.93
CA GLY A 184 18.17 5.78 -18.89
C GLY A 184 17.80 7.09 -18.25
N ARG A 185 18.73 7.70 -17.49
CA ARG A 185 18.91 9.16 -17.35
C ARG A 185 20.15 9.51 -16.53
N ALA A 186 21.30 9.45 -17.20
CA ALA A 186 22.40 10.37 -16.95
C ALA A 186 22.80 10.96 -18.31
N GLY A 187 22.40 12.21 -18.55
CA GLY A 187 22.93 13.04 -19.65
C GLY A 187 22.07 13.12 -20.92
N ALA A 188 21.21 14.14 -20.98
CA ALA A 188 21.08 15.09 -22.09
C ALA A 188 20.09 16.19 -21.68
#